data_AF-A0AAV2VM54-F1
#
_entry.id   AF-A0AAV2VM54-F1
#
_cell.length_a   1.000
_cell.length_b   1.000
_cell.length_c   1.000
_cell.angle_alpha   90.00
_cell.angle_beta   90.00
_cell.angle_gamma   90.00
#
_symmetry.space_group_name_H-M   'P 1'
#
loop_
_entity.id
_entity.type
_entity.pdbx_description
1 polymer ?
#
loop_
_entity_poly.entity_id
_entity_poly.type
_entity_poly.pdbx_seq_one_letter_code
_entity_poly.pdbx_strand_id
1 'polypeptide(L)'
;MKLITSMIALAAITTSTFSFADEKSTNQDLVGNYACAFTQYSGDETYAYPDFKCKITEKDGVLTLEKLSGSQRIKGVVTPTASGFEFEGTYFCPWGDCTHDVYGEFQTQKKGEFAGSVHRSTDPSDFTDVDLRRTK
;
A
#
# COMPACT_ATOMS: atom_id res chain seq x y z
N MET A 1 9.49 -65.62 35.38
CA MET A 1 9.59 -64.16 35.14
C MET A 1 9.08 -63.87 33.73
N LYS A 2 8.18 -62.88 33.60
CA LYS A 2 7.39 -62.58 32.41
C LYS A 2 8.22 -61.89 31.31
N LEU A 3 8.06 -62.35 30.07
CA LEU A 3 8.46 -61.67 28.84
C LEU A 3 7.58 -60.42 28.65
N ILE A 4 8.19 -59.26 28.39
CA ILE A 4 7.47 -58.05 27.98
C ILE A 4 7.89 -57.75 26.54
N THR A 5 7.01 -58.12 25.61
CA THR A 5 7.10 -57.79 24.18
C THR A 5 6.64 -56.34 24.01
N SER A 6 7.56 -55.44 23.63
CA SER A 6 7.23 -54.04 23.38
C SER A 6 6.90 -53.86 21.89
N MET A 7 5.62 -53.62 21.59
CA MET A 7 5.16 -53.19 20.27
C MET A 7 5.61 -51.74 20.03
N ILE A 8 6.42 -51.51 19.01
CA ILE A 8 6.70 -50.16 18.50
C ILE A 8 5.67 -49.87 17.41
N ALA A 9 4.78 -48.92 17.69
CA ALA A 9 3.81 -48.42 16.71
C ALA A 9 4.52 -47.56 15.66
N LEU A 10 4.36 -47.90 14.39
CA LEU A 10 4.76 -47.06 13.25
C LEU A 10 3.79 -45.86 13.18
N ALA A 11 4.25 -44.67 13.50
CA ALA A 11 3.55 -43.44 13.18
C ALA A 11 3.82 -43.09 11.71
N ALA A 12 2.79 -43.20 10.85
CA ALA A 12 2.85 -42.70 9.49
C ALA A 12 2.85 -41.16 9.53
N ILE A 13 3.99 -40.54 9.24
CA ILE A 13 4.10 -39.09 9.06
C ILE A 13 3.49 -38.76 7.70
N THR A 14 2.24 -38.30 7.69
CA THR A 14 1.65 -37.69 6.50
C THR A 14 2.35 -36.36 6.27
N THR A 15 3.26 -36.32 5.30
CA THR A 15 3.86 -35.09 4.80
C THR A 15 2.77 -34.27 4.11
N SER A 16 2.17 -33.33 4.84
CA SER A 16 1.36 -32.28 4.25
C SER A 16 2.28 -31.45 3.36
N THR A 17 2.15 -31.63 2.05
CA THR A 17 2.72 -30.71 1.06
C THR A 17 2.03 -29.37 1.25
N PHE A 18 2.70 -28.43 1.90
CA PHE A 18 2.35 -27.02 1.80
C PHE A 18 2.65 -26.61 0.36
N SER A 19 1.63 -26.70 -0.50
CA SER A 19 1.63 -25.91 -1.72
C SER A 19 1.54 -24.46 -1.27
N PHE A 20 2.68 -23.76 -1.26
CA PHE A 20 2.67 -22.34 -1.51
C PHE A 20 2.09 -22.19 -2.91
N ALA A 21 0.77 -22.00 -2.97
CA ALA A 21 0.18 -21.43 -4.15
C ALA A 21 0.92 -20.11 -4.34
N ASP A 22 1.73 -20.08 -5.39
CA ASP A 22 2.16 -18.84 -6.02
C ASP A 22 0.86 -18.13 -6.37
N GLU A 23 0.37 -17.31 -5.43
CA GLU A 23 -0.64 -16.31 -5.75
C GLU A 23 0.06 -15.46 -6.79
N LYS A 24 -0.26 -15.79 -8.04
CA LYS A 24 0.06 -15.03 -9.22
C LYS A 24 -0.38 -13.61 -8.90
N SER A 25 0.57 -12.84 -8.38
CA SER A 25 0.44 -11.43 -8.07
C SER A 25 -0.22 -10.84 -9.28
N THR A 26 -1.48 -10.43 -9.11
CA THR A 26 -2.23 -9.74 -10.16
C THR A 26 -1.35 -8.55 -10.45
N ASN A 27 -0.57 -8.63 -11.53
CA ASN A 27 0.50 -7.70 -11.82
C ASN A 27 -0.19 -6.40 -12.21
N GLN A 28 -0.59 -5.64 -11.18
CA GLN A 28 -1.17 -4.34 -11.33
C GLN A 28 -0.05 -3.51 -11.94
N ASP A 29 -0.24 -3.12 -13.19
CA ASP A 29 0.61 -2.11 -13.81
C ASP A 29 0.42 -0.81 -13.01
N LEU A 30 1.26 -0.63 -11.99
CA LEU A 30 1.27 0.52 -11.09
C LEU A 30 2.20 1.62 -11.62
N VAL A 31 3.24 1.29 -12.39
CA VAL A 31 4.21 2.26 -12.89
C VAL A 31 3.56 3.20 -13.90
N GLY A 32 3.58 4.50 -13.63
CA GLY A 32 2.93 5.48 -14.48
C GLY A 32 2.83 6.88 -13.90
N ASN A 33 2.30 7.78 -14.71
CA ASN A 33 1.92 9.12 -14.27
C ASN A 33 0.43 9.12 -13.88
N TYR A 34 0.09 9.90 -12.87
CA TYR A 34 -1.24 9.98 -12.29
C TYR A 34 -1.64 11.43 -12.05
N ALA A 35 -2.92 11.72 -12.25
CA ALA A 35 -3.59 12.83 -11.60
C ALA A 35 -4.01 12.34 -10.21
N CYS A 36 -3.70 13.11 -9.18
CA CYS A 36 -4.01 12.75 -7.80
C CYS A 36 -4.83 13.87 -7.14
N ALA A 37 -6.09 13.56 -6.82
CA ALA A 37 -6.98 14.45 -6.08
C ALA A 37 -6.92 14.09 -4.59
N PHE A 38 -6.90 15.11 -3.74
CA PHE A 38 -6.83 14.95 -2.29
C PHE A 38 -8.06 15.61 -1.67
N THR A 39 -8.68 14.94 -0.70
CA THR A 39 -9.79 15.48 0.09
C THR A 39 -9.43 15.40 1.57
N GLN A 40 -9.23 16.55 2.20
CA GLN A 40 -8.89 16.66 3.62
C GLN A 40 -10.11 17.00 4.46
N TYR A 41 -10.12 16.48 5.69
CA TYR A 41 -11.18 16.69 6.65
C TYR A 41 -10.62 17.39 7.89
N SER A 42 -11.25 18.48 8.33
CA SER A 42 -10.83 19.23 9.51
C SER A 42 -12.06 19.69 10.29
N GLY A 43 -12.40 18.99 11.36
CA GLY A 43 -13.66 19.21 12.07
C GLY A 43 -14.86 18.99 11.14
N ASP A 44 -15.72 20.01 11.01
CA ASP A 44 -16.89 19.97 10.13
C ASP A 44 -16.58 20.42 8.69
N GLU A 45 -15.32 20.76 8.38
CA GLU A 45 -14.91 21.27 7.09
C GLU A 45 -14.33 20.16 6.20
N THR A 46 -14.67 20.22 4.91
CA THR A 46 -14.13 19.33 3.87
C THR A 46 -13.44 20.17 2.79
N TYR A 47 -12.17 19.86 2.53
CA TYR A 47 -11.34 20.57 1.58
C TYR A 47 -10.98 19.64 0.41
N ALA A 48 -11.67 19.81 -0.72
CA ALA A 48 -11.34 19.12 -1.97
C ALA A 48 -10.32 19.93 -2.76
N TYR A 49 -9.15 19.35 -3.00
CA TYR A 49 -8.06 19.97 -3.74
C TYR A 49 -8.13 19.62 -5.24
N PRO A 50 -7.59 20.48 -6.13
CA PRO A 50 -7.46 20.15 -7.55
C PRO A 50 -6.51 18.96 -7.75
N ASP A 51 -6.53 18.43 -8.98
CA ASP A 51 -5.58 17.40 -9.38
C ASP A 51 -4.14 17.89 -9.32
N PHE A 52 -3.32 17.13 -8.60
CA PHE A 52 -1.88 17.26 -8.62
C PHE A 52 -1.25 16.21 -9.52
N LYS A 53 -0.01 16.45 -9.95
CA LYS A 53 0.80 15.46 -10.66
C LYS A 53 1.34 14.49 -9.63
N CYS A 54 1.06 13.20 -9.80
CA CYS A 54 1.69 12.12 -9.07
C CYS A 54 2.37 11.15 -10.03
N LYS A 55 3.32 10.35 -9.53
CA LYS A 55 4.01 9.35 -10.32
C LYS A 55 4.34 8.14 -9.45
N ILE A 56 4.14 6.96 -10.00
CA ILE A 56 4.70 5.72 -9.47
C ILE A 56 5.85 5.31 -10.38
N THR A 57 7.05 5.15 -9.82
CA THR A 57 8.25 4.67 -10.52
C THR A 57 8.74 3.37 -9.92
N GLU A 58 9.33 2.52 -10.75
CA GLU A 58 10.10 1.36 -10.29
C GLU A 58 11.58 1.63 -10.46
N LYS A 59 12.37 1.33 -9.43
CA LYS A 59 13.83 1.32 -9.48
C LYS A 59 14.36 0.17 -8.62
N ASP A 60 15.20 -0.68 -9.20
CA ASP A 60 15.81 -1.81 -8.49
C ASP A 60 14.76 -2.73 -7.81
N GLY A 61 13.59 -2.90 -8.44
CA GLY A 61 12.46 -3.68 -7.92
C GLY A 61 11.62 -2.98 -6.84
N VAL A 62 11.94 -1.74 -6.49
CA VAL A 62 11.19 -0.94 -5.51
C VAL A 62 10.27 0.03 -6.24
N LEU A 63 8.97 -0.06 -5.93
CA LEU A 63 7.97 0.90 -6.40
C LEU A 63 7.92 2.09 -5.44
N THR A 64 7.86 3.30 -5.99
CA THR A 64 7.78 4.55 -5.21
C THR A 64 6.70 5.44 -5.77
N LEU A 65 5.73 5.82 -4.94
CA LEU A 65 4.74 6.87 -5.24
C LEU A 65 5.29 8.22 -4.79
N GLU A 66 5.18 9.23 -5.66
CA GLU A 66 5.57 10.61 -5.37
C GLU A 66 4.53 11.60 -5.90
N LYS A 67 4.14 12.57 -5.06
CA LYS A 67 3.38 13.76 -5.47
C LYS A 67 4.34 14.84 -5.95
N LEU A 68 4.24 15.22 -7.23
CA LEU A 68 5.16 16.08 -8.00
C LEU A 68 4.71 17.55 -8.19
N SER A 69 3.41 17.89 -8.06
CA SER A 69 2.94 19.30 -7.88
C SER A 69 2.21 19.63 -6.54
N GLY A 70 2.14 20.91 -6.18
CA GLY A 70 1.53 21.42 -4.92
C GLY A 70 2.52 21.75 -3.79
N SER A 71 2.05 22.41 -2.73
CA SER A 71 2.87 22.78 -1.56
C SER A 71 3.08 21.64 -0.57
N GLN A 72 2.12 20.72 -0.48
CA GLN A 72 2.17 19.54 0.38
C GLN A 72 2.48 18.31 -0.48
N ARG A 73 3.38 17.44 0.00
CA ARG A 73 3.97 16.33 -0.77
C ARG A 73 3.85 15.03 0.00
N ILE A 74 3.78 13.93 -0.74
CA ILE A 74 4.01 12.59 -0.22
C ILE A 74 5.05 11.90 -1.09
N LYS A 75 5.92 11.10 -0.48
CA LYS A 75 6.85 10.21 -1.17
C LYS A 75 7.09 8.96 -0.33
N GLY A 76 7.00 7.79 -0.94
CA GLY A 76 7.08 6.54 -0.19
C GLY A 76 7.04 5.30 -1.05
N VAL A 77 7.33 4.17 -0.42
CA VAL A 77 7.31 2.84 -1.02
C VAL A 77 5.87 2.41 -1.25
N VAL A 78 5.66 1.69 -2.35
CA VAL A 78 4.40 1.06 -2.71
C VAL A 78 4.57 -0.45 -2.63
N THR A 79 3.72 -1.11 -1.84
CA THR A 79 3.67 -2.57 -1.74
C THR A 79 2.39 -3.05 -2.42
N PRO A 80 2.46 -3.70 -3.59
CA PRO A 80 1.28 -4.22 -4.26
C PRO A 80 0.53 -5.24 -3.39
N THR A 81 -0.80 -5.16 -3.39
CA THR A 81 -1.68 -6.13 -2.72
C THR A 81 -2.62 -6.78 -3.73
N ALA A 82 -3.41 -7.76 -3.28
CA ALA A 82 -4.38 -8.43 -4.15
C ALA A 82 -5.42 -7.46 -4.74
N SER A 83 -5.81 -6.42 -3.99
CA SER A 83 -6.88 -5.49 -4.35
C SER A 83 -6.41 -4.07 -4.69
N GLY A 84 -5.12 -3.77 -4.55
CA GLY A 84 -4.56 -2.45 -4.84
C GLY A 84 -3.11 -2.37 -4.39
N PHE A 85 -2.81 -1.45 -3.46
CA PHE A 85 -1.50 -1.37 -2.84
C PHE A 85 -1.54 -0.67 -1.47
N GLU A 86 -0.54 -0.97 -0.66
CA GLU A 86 -0.20 -0.23 0.56
C GLU A 86 0.92 0.78 0.25
N PHE A 87 0.94 1.87 1.01
CA PHE A 87 1.89 2.95 0.88
C PHE A 87 2.51 3.27 2.23
N GLU A 88 3.84 3.30 2.29
CA GLU A 88 4.60 3.74 3.45
C GLU A 88 5.56 4.84 3.03
N GLY A 89 5.44 6.02 3.64
CA GLY A 89 6.24 7.15 3.20
C GLY A 89 6.23 8.34 4.15
N THR A 90 6.65 9.46 3.58
CA THR A 90 6.75 10.72 4.30
C THR A 90 5.89 11.76 3.61
N TYR A 91 5.10 12.46 4.41
CA TYR A 91 4.47 13.71 4.02
C TYR A 91 5.43 14.86 4.35
N PHE A 92 5.57 15.83 3.44
CA PHE A 92 6.49 16.96 3.63
C PHE A 92 6.06 18.22 2.87
N CYS A 93 6.59 19.36 3.29
CA CYS A 93 6.41 20.66 2.65
C CYS A 93 7.77 21.09 2.11
N PRO A 94 7.98 21.32 0.80
CA PRO A 94 9.28 21.65 0.24
C PRO A 94 9.94 22.89 0.84
N TRP A 95 9.14 23.77 1.45
CA TRP A 95 9.57 25.06 2.00
C TRP A 95 9.18 25.25 3.47
N GLY A 96 8.91 24.18 4.23
CA GLY A 96 8.48 24.29 5.63
C GLY A 96 8.63 23.00 6.43
N ASP A 97 8.40 23.11 7.74
CA ASP A 97 8.56 21.99 8.69
C ASP A 97 7.21 21.34 9.00
N CYS A 98 6.73 20.53 8.06
CA CYS A 98 5.49 19.77 8.21
C CYS A 98 5.74 18.26 8.07
N THR A 99 7.00 17.83 8.22
CA THR A 99 7.43 16.47 7.89
C THR A 99 6.90 15.47 8.91
N HIS A 100 6.24 14.42 8.42
CA HIS A 100 5.83 13.29 9.25
C HIS A 100 5.65 12.03 8.42
N ASP A 101 5.79 10.89 9.09
CA ASP A 101 5.55 9.60 8.47
C ASP A 101 4.04 9.38 8.28
N VAL A 102 3.73 8.80 7.13
CA VAL A 102 2.36 8.50 6.71
C VAL A 102 2.27 7.08 6.18
N TYR A 103 1.10 6.51 6.39
CA TYR A 103 0.70 5.24 5.81
C TYR A 103 -0.58 5.45 5.00
N GLY A 104 -0.78 4.62 3.98
CA GLY A 104 -2.01 4.65 3.21
C GLY A 104 -2.35 3.32 2.58
N GLU A 105 -3.64 3.14 2.32
CA GLU A 105 -4.19 1.96 1.68
C GLU A 105 -5.02 2.38 0.49
N PHE A 106 -4.76 1.76 -0.66
CA PHE A 106 -5.40 2.10 -1.92
C PHE A 106 -6.03 0.86 -2.51
N GLN A 107 -7.28 1.00 -2.93
CA GLN A 107 -8.06 -0.03 -3.59
C GLN A 107 -8.19 0.30 -5.08
N THR A 108 -7.97 -0.69 -5.94
CA THR A 108 -8.24 -0.59 -7.38
C THR A 108 -9.73 -0.37 -7.59
N GLN A 109 -10.08 0.75 -8.21
CA GLN A 109 -11.46 1.03 -8.61
C GLN A 109 -11.73 0.44 -10.00
N LYS A 110 -10.78 0.64 -10.90
CA LYS A 110 -10.71 0.02 -12.23
C LYS A 110 -9.27 0.16 -12.74
N LYS A 111 -8.98 -0.37 -13.93
CA LYS A 111 -7.63 -0.36 -14.49
C LYS A 111 -7.03 1.06 -14.51
N GLY A 112 -5.96 1.27 -13.74
CA GLY A 112 -5.24 2.53 -13.66
C GLY A 112 -5.91 3.60 -12.77
N GLU A 113 -6.98 3.26 -12.06
CA GLU A 113 -7.63 4.15 -11.09
C GLU A 113 -7.69 3.49 -9.71
N PHE A 114 -7.26 4.23 -8.70
CA PHE A 114 -7.17 3.79 -7.31
C PHE A 114 -7.79 4.85 -6.41
N ALA A 115 -8.49 4.42 -5.37
CA ALA A 115 -8.99 5.29 -4.33
C ALA A 115 -8.54 4.73 -2.99
N GLY A 116 -8.14 5.61 -2.08
CA GLY A 116 -7.56 5.22 -0.82
C GLY A 116 -7.52 6.37 0.16
N SER A 117 -6.90 6.13 1.30
CA SER A 117 -6.61 7.17 2.27
C SER A 117 -5.13 7.17 2.62
N VAL A 118 -4.62 8.34 3.00
CA VAL A 118 -3.29 8.53 3.57
C VAL A 118 -3.46 9.26 4.89
N HIS A 119 -2.85 8.75 5.95
CA HIS A 119 -2.94 9.32 7.29
C HIS A 119 -1.59 9.32 7.98
N ARG A 120 -1.45 10.12 9.04
CA ARG A 120 -0.24 10.09 9.86
C ARG A 120 -0.14 8.73 10.55
N SER A 121 1.06 8.15 10.57
CA SER A 121 1.28 6.85 11.22
C SER A 121 1.02 6.90 12.74
N THR A 122 1.20 8.07 13.36
CA THR A 122 0.93 8.28 14.80
C THR A 122 -0.50 8.74 15.10
N ASP A 123 -1.27 9.11 14.09
CA ASP A 123 -2.66 9.56 14.25
C ASP A 123 -3.50 9.14 13.03
N PRO A 124 -4.01 7.89 13.02
CA PRO A 124 -4.81 7.40 11.90
C PRO A 124 -6.16 8.09 11.73
N SER A 125 -6.59 8.89 12.71
CA SER A 125 -7.83 9.66 12.61
C SER A 125 -7.68 10.94 11.78
N ASP A 126 -6.44 11.42 11.61
CA ASP A 126 -6.07 12.51 10.70
C ASP A 126 -5.73 11.92 9.33
N PHE A 127 -6.77 11.70 8.51
CA PHE A 127 -6.65 11.09 7.20
C PHE A 127 -7.06 12.05 6.07
N THR A 128 -6.49 11.79 4.90
CA THR A 128 -6.81 12.45 3.64
C THR A 128 -7.20 11.38 2.64
N ASP A 129 -8.36 11.53 2.01
CA ASP A 129 -8.74 10.66 0.91
C ASP A 129 -7.97 11.05 -0.35
N VAL A 130 -7.54 10.05 -1.12
CA VAL A 130 -6.69 10.22 -2.29
C VAL A 130 -7.22 9.37 -3.45
N ASP A 131 -7.61 10.04 -4.54
CA ASP A 131 -7.95 9.40 -5.81
C ASP A 131 -6.79 9.52 -6.79
N LEU A 132 -6.23 8.40 -7.23
CA LEU A 132 -5.21 8.32 -8.27
C LEU A 132 -5.83 7.89 -9.58
N ARG A 133 -5.66 8.69 -10.63
CA ARG A 133 -6.15 8.41 -11.98
C ARG A 133 -5.02 8.45 -12.98
N ARG A 134 -4.72 7.31 -13.62
CA ARG A 134 -3.62 7.19 -14.57
C ARG A 134 -3.79 8.17 -15.72
N THR A 135 -2.75 8.93 -16.01
CA THR A 135 -2.69 9.87 -17.13
C THR A 135 -1.83 9.28 -18.24
N LYS A 136 -2.20 9.59 -19.49
CA LYS A 136 -1.43 9.18 -20.68
C LYS A 136 -0.08 9.88 -20.77
#